data_AF-A0A1W2CJY8-F1
#
_entry.id   AF-A0A1W2CJY8-F1
#
_cell.length_a   1.000
_cell.length_b   1.000
_cell.length_c   1.000
_cell.angle_alpha   90.00
_cell.angle_beta   90.00
_cell.angle_gamma   90.00
#
_symmetry.space_group_name_H-M   'P 1'
#
loop_
_entity.id
_entity.type
_entity.pdbx_description
1 polymer ?
#
loop_
_entity_poly.entity_id
_entity_poly.type
_entity_poly.pdbx_seq_one_letter_code
_entity_poly.pdbx_strand_id
1 'polypeptide(L)'
;MSVRTYSLGIACFHFSPKEDIAPSKWGEAIKSGLESVASVRDVEITDLGHFVSRYDPILEWGEEEFRGADSYDFELHPQAGMIAFTVAIQERDQEKLNLFGRRVVSPDETFRVITMYGTSGPATVVQFDGGTDSRLLGAQGVFVVREFLQREFKRAEVEIDFLVVGPSPFHADVSVHEEEGLELAGSPFSVIRERTRGYDIIEVQCPTQATMDLYRDLFAELQFFYECVRERGRNATRAQSVSRMADALVELYRVPGAKGFLKRLWWSRSQARELLIGVIQAKLGEARSTASMQQEFQRLKESMSVTIFDHEVSEEVASDESEQLKAAEEVAKLLEGGAKKEFEIFVLSTSTLLGAAAGAVAAVLAK
;
A
#
# COMPACT_ATOMS: atom_id res chain seq x y z
N MET A 1 3.15 -36.59 23.97
CA MET A 1 3.61 -35.45 23.17
C MET A 1 2.41 -35.01 22.36
N SER A 2 1.92 -33.80 22.62
CA SER A 2 0.83 -33.22 21.84
C SER A 2 1.44 -32.55 20.62
N VAL A 3 0.93 -32.89 19.43
CA VAL A 3 1.25 -32.21 18.18
C VAL A 3 0.00 -31.50 17.74
N ARG A 4 0.10 -30.19 17.51
CA ARG A 4 -0.98 -29.38 16.96
C ARG A 4 -0.57 -28.92 15.58
N THR A 5 -1.46 -29.08 14.61
CA THR A 5 -1.27 -28.57 13.25
C THR A 5 -2.43 -27.66 12.90
N TYR A 6 -2.14 -26.54 12.27
CA TYR A 6 -3.14 -25.64 11.72
C TYR A 6 -2.58 -24.90 10.51
N SER A 7 -3.49 -24.36 9.70
CA SER A 7 -3.18 -23.55 8.54
C SER A 7 -3.40 -22.08 8.84
N LEU A 8 -2.60 -21.24 8.19
CA LEU A 8 -2.67 -19.79 8.26
C LEU A 8 -2.88 -19.23 6.85
N GLY A 9 -3.95 -18.46 6.71
CA GLY A 9 -4.15 -17.58 5.58
C GLY A 9 -3.75 -16.15 5.93
N ILE A 10 -2.99 -15.49 5.05
CA ILE A 10 -2.49 -14.12 5.27
C ILE A 10 -3.38 -13.12 4.55
N ALA A 11 -3.70 -12.00 5.20
CA ALA A 11 -4.52 -10.93 4.66
C ALA A 11 -4.15 -9.56 5.26
N CYS A 12 -4.85 -8.52 4.83
CA CYS A 12 -4.83 -7.19 5.43
C CYS A 12 -6.27 -6.73 5.64
N PHE A 13 -6.86 -7.09 6.79
CA PHE A 13 -8.20 -6.64 7.16
C PHE A 13 -8.11 -5.39 8.02
N HIS A 14 -8.95 -4.41 7.70
CA HIS A 14 -9.03 -3.15 8.41
C HIS A 14 -10.47 -2.82 8.78
N PHE A 15 -10.66 -2.26 9.97
CA PHE A 15 -11.96 -1.85 10.49
C PHE A 15 -12.02 -0.32 10.51
N SER A 16 -12.52 0.28 9.44
CA SER A 16 -12.57 1.74 9.31
C SER A 16 -13.82 2.31 9.96
N PRO A 17 -13.77 3.43 10.71
CA PRO A 17 -14.99 4.11 11.13
C PRO A 17 -15.73 4.72 9.93
N LYS A 18 -17.07 4.65 9.91
CA LYS A 18 -17.92 5.28 8.87
C LYS A 18 -18.08 6.79 9.05
N GLU A 19 -18.04 7.23 10.29
CA GLU A 19 -18.19 8.63 10.70
C GLU A 19 -17.00 9.02 11.60
N ASP A 20 -16.96 10.28 12.07
CA ASP A 20 -15.98 10.77 13.04
C ASP A 20 -16.19 10.13 14.42
N ILE A 21 -15.93 8.82 14.52
CA ILE A 21 -15.87 8.11 15.79
C ILE A 21 -14.63 8.59 16.50
N ALA A 22 -14.81 9.09 17.73
CA ALA A 22 -13.69 9.46 18.58
C ALA A 22 -12.73 8.26 18.71
N PRO A 23 -11.40 8.43 18.57
CA PRO A 23 -10.42 7.36 18.70
C PRO A 23 -10.62 6.44 19.92
N SER A 24 -11.04 7.00 21.05
CA SER A 24 -11.31 6.25 22.29
C SER A 24 -12.51 5.31 22.23
N LYS A 25 -13.46 5.52 21.29
CA LYS A 25 -14.65 4.69 21.10
C LYS A 25 -14.49 3.64 19.99
N TRP A 26 -13.42 3.70 19.21
CA TRP A 26 -13.24 2.83 18.05
C TRP A 26 -13.21 1.35 18.43
N GLY A 27 -12.52 0.99 19.52
CA GLY A 27 -12.51 -0.40 20.02
C GLY A 27 -13.90 -0.90 20.42
N GLU A 28 -14.72 -0.05 21.06
CA GLU A 28 -16.11 -0.39 21.42
C GLU A 28 -16.98 -0.56 20.18
N ALA A 29 -16.81 0.32 19.18
CA ALA A 29 -17.55 0.25 17.92
C ALA A 29 -17.19 -1.01 17.11
N ILE A 30 -15.90 -1.38 17.05
CA ILE A 30 -15.44 -2.64 16.44
C ILE A 30 -16.07 -3.82 17.17
N LYS A 31 -15.98 -3.85 18.51
CA LYS A 31 -16.50 -4.95 19.30
C LYS A 31 -18.00 -5.12 19.07
N SER A 32 -18.76 -4.04 19.15
CA SER A 32 -20.20 -4.01 18.86
C SER A 32 -20.50 -4.50 17.44
N GLY A 33 -19.73 -4.04 16.45
CA GLY A 33 -19.88 -4.46 15.06
C GLY A 33 -19.62 -5.96 14.86
N LEU A 34 -18.54 -6.49 15.45
CA LEU A 34 -18.22 -7.91 15.40
C LEU A 34 -19.25 -8.77 16.15
N GLU A 35 -19.67 -8.37 17.36
CA GLU A 35 -20.66 -9.08 18.17
C GLU A 35 -22.08 -9.03 17.56
N SER A 36 -22.36 -8.09 16.65
CA SER A 36 -23.61 -8.06 15.89
C SER A 36 -23.72 -9.22 14.88
N VAL A 37 -22.60 -9.81 14.49
CA VAL A 37 -22.56 -10.97 13.59
C VAL A 37 -22.77 -12.24 14.41
N ALA A 38 -23.93 -12.87 14.27
CA ALA A 38 -24.38 -13.96 15.14
C ALA A 38 -23.42 -15.17 15.26
N SER A 39 -22.53 -15.38 14.28
CA SER A 39 -21.56 -16.47 14.29
C SER A 39 -20.16 -16.09 14.76
N VAL A 40 -19.95 -14.82 15.14
CA VAL A 40 -18.71 -14.32 15.73
C VAL A 40 -18.76 -14.50 17.25
N ARG A 41 -17.63 -14.93 17.82
CA ARG A 41 -17.44 -15.12 19.26
C ARG A 41 -15.98 -14.84 19.64
N ASP A 42 -15.72 -14.85 20.95
CA ASP A 42 -14.36 -14.70 21.51
C ASP A 42 -13.65 -13.43 21.02
N VAL A 43 -14.40 -12.31 20.98
CA VAL A 43 -13.86 -11.01 20.51
C VAL A 43 -12.92 -10.44 21.57
N GLU A 44 -11.64 -10.39 21.21
CA GLU A 44 -10.55 -9.85 22.00
C GLU A 44 -10.02 -8.60 21.30
N ILE A 45 -9.96 -7.49 22.04
CA ILE A 45 -9.37 -6.25 21.56
C ILE A 45 -8.36 -5.79 22.60
N THR A 46 -7.10 -5.68 22.21
CA THR A 46 -6.03 -5.16 23.07
C THR A 46 -5.66 -3.74 22.65
N ASP A 47 -5.12 -2.98 23.61
CA ASP A 47 -4.78 -1.56 23.54
C ASP A 47 -4.51 -1.04 22.11
N LEU A 48 -5.49 -0.31 21.57
CA LEU A 48 -5.45 0.27 20.23
C LEU A 48 -4.61 1.57 20.20
N GLY A 49 -3.93 1.89 21.31
CA GLY A 49 -2.92 2.94 21.39
C GLY A 49 -3.38 4.31 20.89
N HIS A 50 -2.42 5.07 20.36
CA HIS A 50 -2.70 6.32 19.67
C HIS A 50 -3.03 6.05 18.21
N PHE A 51 -3.87 6.91 17.64
CA PHE A 51 -4.20 6.84 16.23
C PHE A 51 -3.31 7.77 15.44
N VAL A 52 -2.96 7.35 14.24
CA VAL A 52 -2.22 8.19 13.28
C VAL A 52 -3.13 8.46 12.11
N SER A 53 -3.34 9.75 11.85
CA SER A 53 -3.74 10.24 10.55
C SER A 53 -2.47 10.50 9.75
N ARG A 54 -2.20 9.70 8.70
CA ARG A 54 -1.08 9.98 7.79
C ARG A 54 -1.57 10.95 6.71
N TYR A 55 -1.62 12.24 7.02
CA TYR A 55 -1.87 13.29 6.04
C TYR A 55 -0.58 13.56 5.25
N ASP A 56 -0.58 13.39 3.92
CA ASP A 56 0.51 13.85 3.04
C ASP A 56 0.06 15.12 2.28
N PRO A 57 0.58 16.31 2.64
CA PRO A 57 0.20 17.58 2.00
C PRO A 57 0.55 17.64 0.50
N ILE A 58 1.47 16.80 0.02
CA ILE A 58 1.91 16.80 -1.39
C ILE A 58 0.80 16.23 -2.29
N LEU A 59 -0.11 15.43 -1.75
CA LEU A 59 -1.21 14.82 -2.50
C LEU A 59 -2.41 15.75 -2.72
N GLU A 60 -2.44 16.95 -2.13
CA GLU A 60 -3.47 17.98 -2.38
C GLU A 60 -3.61 18.38 -3.87
N TRP A 61 -2.65 18.04 -4.71
CA TRP A 61 -2.55 18.46 -6.10
C TRP A 61 -3.41 17.63 -7.08
N GLY A 62 -4.40 16.87 -6.62
CA GLY A 62 -5.35 16.20 -7.51
C GLY A 62 -6.20 15.06 -6.92
N GLU A 63 -6.47 15.07 -5.62
CA GLU A 63 -6.95 13.89 -4.88
C GLU A 63 -8.47 13.60 -4.90
N GLU A 64 -9.32 14.46 -5.47
CA GLU A 64 -10.77 14.17 -5.47
C GLU A 64 -11.16 12.91 -6.27
N GLU A 65 -10.33 12.44 -7.22
CA GLU A 65 -10.66 11.31 -8.10
C GLU A 65 -10.03 9.96 -7.71
N PHE A 66 -9.09 9.89 -6.76
CA PHE A 66 -8.33 8.66 -6.47
C PHE A 66 -8.78 7.87 -5.23
N ARG A 67 -9.87 8.31 -4.57
CA ARG A 67 -10.53 7.57 -3.49
C ARG A 67 -11.36 6.39 -4.01
N GLY A 68 -10.73 5.52 -4.80
CA GLY A 68 -11.29 4.24 -5.22
C GLY A 68 -11.22 3.20 -4.10
N ALA A 69 -11.98 2.12 -4.24
CA ALA A 69 -12.02 0.98 -3.31
C ALA A 69 -10.67 0.26 -3.12
N ASP A 70 -9.66 0.60 -3.92
CA ASP A 70 -8.30 0.05 -3.89
C ASP A 70 -7.26 1.02 -3.27
N SER A 71 -7.72 2.04 -2.52
CA SER A 71 -6.84 2.93 -1.77
C SER A 71 -5.98 2.13 -0.77
N TYR A 72 -4.67 2.13 -0.99
CA TYR A 72 -3.70 1.57 -0.05
C TYR A 72 -3.50 2.47 1.19
N ASP A 73 -4.12 3.65 1.25
CA ASP A 73 -3.99 4.53 2.41
C ASP A 73 -5.16 4.38 3.38
N PHE A 74 -4.80 4.11 4.63
CA PHE A 74 -5.71 4.08 5.77
C PHE A 74 -5.89 5.51 6.28
N GLU A 75 -7.09 6.07 6.15
CA GLU A 75 -7.38 7.42 6.66
C GLU A 75 -7.12 7.51 8.18
N LEU A 76 -7.44 6.44 8.93
CA LEU A 76 -7.24 6.38 10.36
C LEU A 76 -7.01 4.94 10.84
N HIS A 77 -5.86 4.68 11.47
CA HIS A 77 -5.60 3.39 12.12
C HIS A 77 -4.80 3.58 13.43
N PRO A 78 -4.94 2.65 14.39
CA PRO A 78 -4.14 2.63 15.60
C PRO A 78 -2.66 2.34 15.27
N GLN A 79 -1.74 2.92 16.05
CA GLN A 79 -0.30 2.67 15.94
C GLN A 79 0.11 1.28 16.44
N ALA A 80 -0.71 0.69 17.30
CA ALA A 80 -0.47 -0.60 17.92
C ALA A 80 -1.82 -1.19 18.34
N GLY A 81 -1.88 -2.50 18.49
CA GLY A 81 -3.03 -3.19 19.07
C GLY A 81 -3.36 -4.48 18.34
N MET A 82 -4.31 -5.22 18.87
CA MET A 82 -4.75 -6.47 18.29
C MET A 82 -6.27 -6.55 18.32
N ILE A 83 -6.86 -7.07 17.25
CA ILE A 83 -8.24 -7.51 17.20
C ILE A 83 -8.20 -9.00 16.87
N ALA A 84 -8.73 -9.84 17.75
CA ALA A 84 -8.87 -11.27 17.52
C ALA A 84 -10.31 -11.71 17.76
N PHE A 85 -10.81 -12.64 16.94
CA PHE A 85 -12.13 -13.23 17.13
C PHE A 85 -12.21 -14.58 16.42
N THR A 86 -13.20 -15.39 16.80
CA THR A 86 -13.53 -16.63 16.11
C THR A 86 -14.85 -16.45 15.35
N VAL A 87 -14.89 -16.86 14.08
CA VAL A 87 -16.10 -16.84 13.26
C VAL A 87 -16.43 -18.24 12.76
N ALA A 88 -17.68 -18.65 12.95
CA ALA A 88 -18.21 -19.89 12.39
C ALA A 88 -18.96 -19.60 11.07
N ILE A 89 -18.52 -20.20 9.97
CA ILE A 89 -19.11 -20.02 8.63
C ILE A 89 -19.48 -21.41 8.09
N GLN A 90 -20.74 -21.75 8.25
CA GLN A 90 -21.29 -23.04 7.82
C GLN A 90 -21.15 -23.23 6.31
N GLU A 91 -20.95 -24.46 5.83
CA GLU A 91 -20.79 -24.80 4.41
C GLU A 91 -21.88 -24.15 3.54
N ARG A 92 -23.14 -24.23 3.98
CA ARG A 92 -24.31 -23.61 3.30
C ARG A 92 -24.17 -22.09 3.09
N ASP A 93 -23.44 -21.42 3.98
CA ASP A 93 -23.22 -19.98 3.94
C ASP A 93 -21.96 -19.64 3.13
N GLN A 94 -20.98 -20.54 3.10
CA GLN A 94 -19.82 -20.51 2.19
C GLN A 94 -20.24 -20.68 0.73
N GLU A 95 -21.16 -21.61 0.42
CA GLU A 95 -21.67 -21.83 -0.94
C GLU A 95 -22.35 -20.60 -1.55
N LYS A 96 -22.82 -19.66 -0.70
CA LYS A 96 -23.42 -18.40 -1.13
C LYS A 96 -22.37 -17.34 -1.49
N LEU A 97 -21.10 -17.57 -1.14
CA LEU A 97 -19.97 -16.70 -1.47
C LEU A 97 -19.51 -17.05 -2.89
N ASN A 98 -19.74 -16.14 -3.83
CA ASN A 98 -19.40 -16.34 -5.23
C ASN A 98 -18.20 -15.46 -5.61
N LEU A 99 -17.12 -16.07 -6.08
CA LEU A 99 -16.02 -15.35 -6.72
C LEU A 99 -16.08 -15.58 -8.24
N PHE A 100 -16.51 -14.58 -9.01
CA PHE A 100 -16.52 -14.65 -10.48
C PHE A 100 -17.19 -15.93 -11.04
N GLY A 101 -18.24 -16.42 -10.37
CA GLY A 101 -18.96 -17.63 -10.76
C GLY A 101 -18.31 -18.95 -10.34
N ARG A 102 -17.22 -18.91 -9.57
CA ARG A 102 -16.61 -20.09 -8.93
C ARG A 102 -17.02 -20.17 -7.47
N ARG A 103 -17.43 -21.38 -7.06
CA ARG A 103 -17.66 -21.72 -5.65
C ARG A 103 -16.29 -21.95 -5.00
N VAL A 104 -16.04 -21.25 -3.90
CA VAL A 104 -14.90 -21.50 -3.02
C VAL A 104 -15.48 -21.95 -1.69
N VAL A 105 -15.24 -23.22 -1.34
CA VAL A 105 -15.70 -23.81 -0.09
C VAL A 105 -14.46 -24.31 0.63
N SER A 106 -14.21 -23.77 1.80
CA SER A 106 -13.22 -24.27 2.74
C SER A 106 -13.80 -25.52 3.42
N PRO A 107 -13.01 -26.58 3.63
CA PRO A 107 -13.46 -27.73 4.40
C PRO A 107 -13.68 -27.38 5.88
N ASP A 108 -13.01 -26.33 6.37
CA ASP A 108 -13.18 -25.82 7.72
C ASP A 108 -14.37 -24.85 7.81
N GLU A 109 -15.10 -24.90 8.92
CA GLU A 109 -16.21 -23.99 9.23
C GLU A 109 -15.88 -23.01 10.38
N THR A 110 -14.76 -23.17 11.08
CA THR A 110 -14.38 -22.31 12.20
C THR A 110 -13.03 -21.67 11.92
N PHE A 111 -13.00 -20.35 11.93
CA PHE A 111 -11.82 -19.56 11.62
C PHE A 111 -11.52 -18.63 12.78
N ARG A 112 -10.27 -18.62 13.25
CA ARG A 112 -9.77 -17.62 14.18
C ARG A 112 -9.08 -16.53 13.36
N VAL A 113 -9.59 -15.32 13.45
CA VAL A 113 -9.06 -14.15 12.76
C VAL A 113 -8.27 -13.33 13.76
N ILE A 114 -7.02 -13.02 13.44
CA ILE A 114 -6.13 -12.22 14.29
C ILE A 114 -5.56 -11.10 13.42
N THR A 115 -5.97 -9.87 13.68
CA THR A 115 -5.41 -8.66 13.06
C THR A 115 -4.53 -7.95 14.07
N MET A 116 -3.24 -7.83 13.77
CA MET A 116 -2.33 -6.97 14.51
C MET A 116 -2.15 -5.65 13.79
N TYR A 117 -2.27 -4.56 14.54
CA TYR A 117 -1.94 -3.23 14.11
C TYR A 117 -0.55 -2.86 14.59
N GLY A 118 0.20 -2.23 13.69
CA GLY A 118 1.49 -1.63 13.97
C GLY A 118 1.61 -0.28 13.26
N THR A 119 2.75 0.37 13.42
CA THR A 119 3.04 1.66 12.77
C THR A 119 2.94 1.58 11.25
N SER A 120 3.18 0.40 10.70
CA SER A 120 3.21 0.09 9.27
C SER A 120 1.81 -0.23 8.69
N GLY A 121 0.83 -0.51 9.55
CA GLY A 121 -0.56 -0.84 9.19
C GLY A 121 -1.07 -2.13 9.85
N PRO A 122 -2.27 -2.60 9.48
CA PRO A 122 -2.78 -3.88 9.90
C PRO A 122 -2.16 -5.02 9.09
N ALA A 123 -1.89 -6.13 9.75
CA ALA A 123 -1.68 -7.42 9.11
C ALA A 123 -2.61 -8.43 9.76
N THR A 124 -3.17 -9.33 8.97
CA THR A 124 -4.16 -10.29 9.44
C THR A 124 -3.75 -11.71 9.11
N VAL A 125 -3.95 -12.59 10.08
CA VAL A 125 -3.85 -14.03 9.90
C VAL A 125 -5.22 -14.65 10.18
N VAL A 126 -5.64 -15.54 9.27
CA VAL A 126 -6.83 -16.38 9.41
C VAL A 126 -6.34 -17.80 9.70
N GLN A 127 -6.46 -18.21 10.96
CA GLN A 127 -6.08 -19.52 11.46
C GLN A 127 -7.28 -20.48 11.43
N PHE A 128 -7.06 -21.71 10.99
CA PHE A 128 -8.04 -22.80 11.04
C PHE A 128 -7.31 -24.14 11.10
N ASP A 129 -7.96 -25.17 11.67
CA ASP A 129 -7.29 -26.42 11.99
C ASP A 129 -6.80 -27.15 10.74
N GLY A 130 -7.47 -26.96 9.59
CA GLY A 130 -7.00 -27.44 8.30
C GLY A 130 -6.85 -28.95 8.36
N GLY A 131 -7.93 -29.69 8.08
CA GLY A 131 -7.94 -31.16 8.14
C GLY A 131 -6.72 -31.81 7.46
N THR A 132 -6.47 -33.11 7.68
CA THR A 132 -5.23 -33.85 7.32
C THR A 132 -4.69 -33.73 5.88
N ASP A 133 -5.37 -33.05 4.95
CA ASP A 133 -4.97 -32.77 3.57
C ASP A 133 -4.91 -31.24 3.29
N SER A 134 -4.41 -30.45 4.25
CA SER A 134 -4.54 -28.99 4.34
C SER A 134 -3.65 -28.13 3.44
N ARG A 135 -2.99 -28.72 2.44
CA ARG A 135 -1.90 -28.08 1.68
C ARG A 135 -2.31 -26.88 0.79
N LEU A 136 -3.61 -26.56 0.66
CA LEU A 136 -4.11 -25.58 -0.33
C LEU A 136 -5.22 -24.64 0.20
N LEU A 137 -5.27 -24.39 1.50
CA LEU A 137 -6.45 -23.80 2.15
C LEU A 137 -6.29 -22.39 2.70
N GLY A 138 -5.07 -21.88 2.91
CA GLY A 138 -4.83 -20.60 3.59
C GLY A 138 -5.54 -19.45 2.88
N ALA A 139 -5.32 -19.34 1.57
CA ALA A 139 -5.99 -18.35 0.73
C ALA A 139 -7.52 -18.53 0.67
N GLN A 140 -8.00 -19.78 0.72
CA GLN A 140 -9.43 -20.07 0.72
C GLN A 140 -10.10 -19.62 2.02
N GLY A 141 -9.46 -19.87 3.17
CA GLY A 141 -9.92 -19.39 4.47
C GLY A 141 -10.02 -17.86 4.52
N VAL A 142 -9.00 -17.16 4.02
CA VAL A 142 -9.02 -15.69 3.89
C VAL A 142 -10.20 -15.23 3.03
N PHE A 143 -10.40 -15.87 1.88
CA PHE A 143 -11.51 -15.54 0.98
C PHE A 143 -12.86 -15.73 1.67
N VAL A 144 -13.10 -16.90 2.28
CA VAL A 144 -14.37 -17.22 2.94
C VAL A 144 -14.66 -16.23 4.06
N VAL A 145 -13.68 -15.95 4.92
CA VAL A 145 -13.82 -14.97 6.01
C VAL A 145 -14.07 -13.57 5.46
N ARG A 146 -13.30 -13.13 4.47
CA ARG A 146 -13.44 -11.79 3.87
C ARG A 146 -14.84 -11.56 3.33
N GLU A 147 -15.29 -12.41 2.41
CA GLU A 147 -16.59 -12.20 1.74
C GLU A 147 -17.75 -12.34 2.72
N PHE A 148 -17.62 -13.23 3.70
CA PHE A 148 -18.61 -13.36 4.77
C PHE A 148 -18.70 -12.07 5.58
N LEU A 149 -17.58 -11.56 6.11
CA LEU A 149 -17.56 -10.35 6.94
C LEU A 149 -18.01 -9.12 6.14
N GLN A 150 -17.57 -8.94 4.89
CA GLN A 150 -18.04 -7.85 4.03
C GLN A 150 -19.57 -7.89 3.86
N ARG A 151 -20.14 -9.08 3.63
CA ARG A 151 -21.59 -9.26 3.48
C ARG A 151 -22.34 -8.96 4.76
N GLU A 152 -21.86 -9.44 5.91
CA GLU A 152 -22.56 -9.25 7.19
C GLU A 152 -22.44 -7.80 7.68
N PHE A 153 -21.27 -7.15 7.57
CA PHE A 153 -21.10 -5.74 7.95
C PHE A 153 -21.93 -4.80 7.07
N LYS A 154 -22.08 -5.11 5.77
CA LYS A 154 -22.96 -4.36 4.86
C LYS A 154 -24.44 -4.48 5.24
N ARG A 155 -24.85 -5.58 5.88
CA ARG A 155 -26.24 -5.83 6.32
C ARG A 155 -26.55 -5.27 7.70
N ALA A 156 -25.57 -5.25 8.59
CA ALA A 156 -25.78 -4.97 10.01
C ALA A 156 -25.95 -3.47 10.35
N GLU A 157 -25.84 -2.56 9.37
CA GLU A 157 -25.92 -1.10 9.59
C GLU A 157 -25.05 -0.60 10.77
N VAL A 158 -23.87 -1.21 10.94
CA VAL A 158 -22.92 -0.90 12.04
C VAL A 158 -22.10 0.35 11.74
N GLU A 159 -21.52 0.98 12.77
CA GLU A 159 -20.73 2.23 12.68
C GLU A 159 -19.32 2.04 12.08
N ILE A 160 -18.92 0.79 11.82
CA ILE A 160 -17.61 0.41 11.30
C ILE A 160 -17.79 -0.24 9.92
N ASP A 161 -16.93 0.12 8.98
CA ASP A 161 -16.73 -0.59 7.71
C ASP A 161 -15.64 -1.64 7.84
N PHE A 162 -15.89 -2.81 7.25
CA PHE A 162 -14.88 -3.85 7.07
C PHE A 162 -14.23 -3.68 5.69
N LEU A 163 -12.98 -3.25 5.69
CA LEU A 163 -12.17 -3.01 4.50
C LEU A 163 -11.09 -4.08 4.36
N VAL A 164 -10.72 -4.37 3.13
CA VAL A 164 -9.60 -5.27 2.80
C VAL A 164 -8.62 -4.50 1.94
N VAL A 165 -7.36 -4.50 2.32
CA VAL A 165 -6.32 -3.78 1.58
C VAL A 165 -5.54 -4.74 0.72
N GLY A 166 -5.84 -4.68 -0.58
CA GLY A 166 -5.23 -5.49 -1.60
C GLY A 166 -5.44 -7.00 -1.46
N PRO A 167 -5.10 -7.78 -2.49
CA PRO A 167 -4.89 -9.21 -2.33
C PRO A 167 -3.64 -9.45 -1.48
N SER A 168 -3.62 -10.53 -0.68
CA SER A 168 -2.39 -11.00 -0.06
C SER A 168 -1.39 -11.38 -1.15
N PRO A 169 -0.25 -10.66 -1.28
CA PRO A 169 0.67 -10.84 -2.40
C PRO A 169 1.59 -12.04 -2.22
N PHE A 170 1.62 -12.60 -1.01
CA PHE A 170 2.53 -13.69 -0.67
C PHE A 170 2.22 -14.97 -1.43
N HIS A 171 1.01 -15.09 -2.04
CA HIS A 171 0.55 -16.28 -2.74
C HIS A 171 1.07 -17.54 -2.03
N ALA A 172 0.82 -17.66 -0.73
CA ALA A 172 1.40 -18.70 0.09
C ALA A 172 0.33 -19.33 0.99
N ASP A 173 0.40 -20.64 1.10
CA ASP A 173 -0.34 -21.43 2.08
C ASP A 173 0.63 -21.86 3.17
N VAL A 174 0.42 -21.35 4.38
CA VAL A 174 1.31 -21.59 5.51
C VAL A 174 0.67 -22.61 6.44
N SER A 175 1.38 -23.69 6.78
CA SER A 175 1.02 -24.61 7.85
C SER A 175 2.00 -24.47 9.02
N VAL A 176 1.47 -24.54 10.24
CA VAL A 176 2.27 -24.51 11.45
C VAL A 176 2.09 -25.83 12.19
N HIS A 177 3.20 -26.48 12.52
CA HIS A 177 3.29 -27.70 13.29
C HIS A 177 3.94 -27.39 14.63
N GLU A 178 3.10 -27.28 15.66
CA GLU A 178 3.53 -27.09 17.04
C GLU A 178 3.72 -28.45 17.71
N GLU A 179 4.91 -28.68 18.27
CA GLU A 179 5.21 -29.90 19.01
C GLU A 179 5.82 -29.60 20.38
N GLU A 180 5.23 -30.21 21.41
CA GLU A 180 5.66 -30.06 22.80
C GLU A 180 6.99 -30.80 23.04
N GLY A 181 8.02 -30.06 23.45
CA GLY A 181 9.37 -30.62 23.69
C GLY A 181 10.20 -30.81 22.42
N LEU A 182 9.80 -30.24 21.29
CA LEU A 182 10.60 -30.20 20.07
C LEU A 182 11.91 -29.43 20.32
N GLU A 183 13.04 -30.06 20.00
CA GLU A 183 14.37 -29.43 20.02
C GLU A 183 14.88 -29.30 18.59
N LEU A 184 14.98 -28.07 18.10
CA LEU A 184 15.53 -27.74 16.79
C LEU A 184 16.97 -27.23 16.93
N ALA A 185 17.86 -27.65 16.01
CA ALA A 185 19.26 -27.27 16.05
C ALA A 185 19.45 -25.82 15.59
N GLY A 186 19.88 -24.94 16.50
CA GLY A 186 20.35 -23.58 16.20
C GLY A 186 19.28 -22.49 16.14
N SER A 187 18.05 -22.80 15.76
CA SER A 187 16.90 -21.88 15.78
C SER A 187 15.67 -22.57 16.39
N PRO A 188 14.78 -21.86 17.10
CA PRO A 188 13.51 -22.40 17.56
C PRO A 188 12.50 -22.66 16.42
N PHE A 189 12.86 -22.34 15.17
CA PHE A 189 11.99 -22.51 14.00
C PHE A 189 12.68 -23.29 12.89
N SER A 190 11.94 -24.16 12.23
CA SER A 190 12.31 -24.78 10.95
C SER A 190 11.27 -24.40 9.91
N VAL A 191 11.70 -23.78 8.82
CA VAL A 191 10.82 -23.32 7.73
C VAL A 191 11.19 -24.07 6.46
N ILE A 192 10.22 -24.78 5.90
CA ILE A 192 10.34 -25.47 4.61
C ILE A 192 9.43 -24.77 3.63
N ARG A 193 9.98 -24.33 2.51
CA ARG A 193 9.22 -23.66 1.43
C ARG A 193 9.33 -24.46 0.15
N GLU A 194 8.19 -24.91 -0.36
CA GLU A 194 8.05 -25.51 -1.68
C GLU A 194 7.44 -24.48 -2.64
N ARG A 195 8.21 -24.09 -3.66
CA ARG A 195 7.72 -23.18 -4.71
C ARG A 195 6.85 -23.94 -5.69
N THR A 196 5.62 -23.48 -5.90
CA THR A 196 4.69 -24.13 -6.85
C THR A 196 4.18 -23.17 -7.91
N ARG A 197 3.42 -23.69 -8.89
CA ARG A 197 2.73 -22.84 -9.86
C ARG A 197 1.43 -22.34 -9.24
N GLY A 198 1.48 -21.16 -8.65
CA GLY A 198 0.32 -20.53 -8.01
C GLY A 198 0.69 -20.13 -6.59
N TYR A 199 0.33 -20.97 -5.62
CA TYR A 199 0.59 -20.71 -4.21
C TYR A 199 1.79 -21.52 -3.70
N ASP A 200 2.77 -20.86 -3.10
CA ASP A 200 3.87 -21.52 -2.41
C ASP A 200 3.34 -22.23 -1.15
N ILE A 201 3.93 -23.39 -0.84
CA ILE A 201 3.60 -24.15 0.37
C ILE A 201 4.71 -23.88 1.37
N ILE A 202 4.34 -23.37 2.54
CA ILE A 202 5.27 -23.03 3.62
C ILE A 202 4.90 -23.84 4.85
N GLU A 203 5.78 -24.74 5.27
CA GLU A 203 5.62 -25.50 6.51
C GLU A 203 6.56 -24.93 7.57
N VAL A 204 6.00 -24.53 8.71
CA VAL A 204 6.73 -24.03 9.87
C VAL A 204 6.63 -25.04 11.00
N GLN A 205 7.75 -25.51 11.50
CA GLN A 205 7.80 -26.34 12.72
C GLN A 205 8.35 -25.50 13.86
N CYS A 206 7.67 -25.53 15.00
CA CYS A 206 8.08 -24.79 16.19
C CYS A 206 7.70 -25.52 17.49
N PRO A 207 8.45 -25.31 18.58
CA PRO A 207 8.00 -25.69 19.91
C PRO A 207 6.77 -24.88 20.30
N THR A 208 5.80 -25.49 21.01
CA THR A 208 4.57 -24.80 21.45
C THR A 208 4.86 -23.48 22.18
N GLN A 209 5.92 -23.43 23.00
CA GLN A 209 6.32 -22.22 23.72
C GLN A 209 6.86 -21.09 22.84
N ALA A 210 7.30 -21.38 21.60
CA ALA A 210 7.84 -20.41 20.65
C ALA A 210 6.76 -19.85 19.70
N THR A 211 5.52 -20.33 19.78
CA THR A 211 4.41 -19.90 18.93
C THR A 211 4.18 -18.38 19.00
N MET A 212 4.25 -17.79 20.19
CA MET A 212 4.06 -16.34 20.33
C MET A 212 5.17 -15.54 19.64
N ASP A 213 6.41 -16.04 19.67
CA ASP A 213 7.54 -15.44 18.95
C ASP A 213 7.35 -15.58 17.43
N LEU A 214 6.83 -16.71 16.95
CA LEU A 214 6.47 -16.90 15.53
C LEU A 214 5.45 -15.85 15.07
N TYR A 215 4.35 -15.66 15.80
CA TYR A 215 3.35 -14.67 15.42
C TYR A 215 3.92 -13.25 15.48
N ARG A 216 4.71 -12.92 16.50
CA ARG A 216 5.36 -11.61 16.59
C ARG A 216 6.21 -11.33 15.35
N ASP A 217 7.09 -12.26 15.00
CA ASP A 217 8.01 -12.10 13.86
C ASP A 217 7.24 -12.09 12.53
N LEU A 218 6.28 -12.99 12.36
CA LEU A 218 5.38 -13.04 11.20
C LEU A 218 4.62 -11.73 11.01
N PHE A 219 3.95 -11.22 12.05
CA PHE A 219 3.21 -9.96 11.93
C PHE A 219 4.12 -8.77 11.66
N ALA A 220 5.32 -8.72 12.27
CA ALA A 220 6.27 -7.65 12.00
C ALA A 220 6.74 -7.65 10.53
N GLU A 221 7.04 -8.83 9.98
CA GLU A 221 7.39 -9.02 8.57
C GLU A 221 6.24 -8.61 7.63
N LEU A 222 5.02 -9.07 7.91
CA LEU A 222 3.83 -8.75 7.10
C LEU A 222 3.46 -7.26 7.16
N GLN A 223 3.49 -6.66 8.34
CA GLN A 223 3.19 -5.23 8.52
C GLN A 223 4.20 -4.38 7.73
N PHE A 224 5.48 -4.71 7.83
CA PHE A 224 6.53 -4.00 7.09
C PHE A 224 6.36 -4.14 5.57
N PHE A 225 6.04 -5.35 5.10
CA PHE A 225 5.70 -5.57 3.69
C PHE A 225 4.57 -4.63 3.21
N TYR A 226 3.46 -4.55 3.95
CA TYR A 226 2.34 -3.68 3.58
C TYR A 226 2.72 -2.20 3.62
N GLU A 227 3.65 -1.79 4.49
CA GLU A 227 4.20 -0.44 4.44
C GLU A 227 5.02 -0.18 3.18
N CYS A 228 5.82 -1.15 2.73
CA CYS A 228 6.53 -1.03 1.45
C CYS A 228 5.56 -0.87 0.27
N VAL A 229 4.50 -1.68 0.22
CA VAL A 229 3.44 -1.56 -0.80
C VAL A 229 2.79 -0.18 -0.78
N ARG A 230 2.51 0.35 0.41
CA ARG A 230 1.92 1.68 0.58
C ARG A 230 2.86 2.79 0.11
N GLU A 231 4.13 2.73 0.50
CA GLU A 231 5.14 3.69 0.05
C GLU A 231 5.30 3.66 -1.46
N ARG A 232 5.30 2.48 -2.09
CA ARG A 232 5.26 2.36 -3.55
C ARG A 232 4.00 3.01 -4.12
N GLY A 233 2.81 2.75 -3.57
CA GLY A 233 1.57 3.40 -4.01
C GLY A 233 1.62 4.94 -3.94
N ARG A 234 2.25 5.50 -2.89
CA ARG A 234 2.48 6.95 -2.76
C ARG A 234 3.46 7.46 -3.81
N ASN A 235 4.55 6.74 -4.06
CA ASN A 235 5.52 7.08 -5.09
C ASN A 235 4.88 7.06 -6.48
N ALA A 236 4.05 6.05 -6.78
CA ALA A 236 3.32 5.94 -8.04
C ALA A 236 2.39 7.13 -8.25
N THR A 237 1.67 7.54 -7.19
CA THR A 237 0.79 8.71 -7.23
C THR A 237 1.57 10.01 -7.47
N ARG A 238 2.73 10.19 -6.81
CA ARG A 238 3.63 11.33 -7.04
C ARG A 238 4.17 11.33 -8.47
N ALA A 239 4.61 10.18 -8.98
CA ALA A 239 5.09 10.03 -10.35
C ALA A 239 3.98 10.37 -11.35
N GLN A 240 2.77 9.90 -11.13
CA GLN A 240 1.61 10.22 -11.97
C GLN A 240 1.27 11.71 -11.96
N SER A 241 1.33 12.37 -10.80
CA SER A 241 1.13 13.82 -10.70
C SER A 241 2.15 14.59 -11.54
N VAL A 242 3.43 14.21 -11.44
CA VAL A 242 4.52 14.76 -12.25
C VAL A 242 4.29 14.48 -13.76
N SER A 243 3.83 13.29 -14.13
CA SER A 243 3.47 12.97 -15.52
C SER A 243 2.33 13.84 -16.04
N ARG A 244 1.27 14.07 -15.24
CA ARG A 244 0.17 14.98 -15.63
C ARG A 244 0.65 16.41 -15.84
N MET A 245 1.58 16.89 -15.00
CA MET A 245 2.21 18.20 -15.20
C MET A 245 3.02 18.26 -16.51
N ALA A 246 3.74 17.19 -16.84
CA ALA A 246 4.48 17.07 -18.09
C ALA A 246 3.53 17.08 -19.31
N ASP A 247 2.44 16.33 -19.27
CA ASP A 247 1.42 16.29 -20.33
C ASP A 247 0.75 17.66 -20.53
N ALA A 248 0.37 18.33 -19.44
CA ALA A 248 -0.20 19.67 -19.49
C ALA A 248 0.77 20.68 -20.15
N LEU A 249 2.08 20.53 -19.87
CA LEU A 249 3.12 21.35 -20.48
C LEU A 249 3.27 21.01 -21.97
N VAL A 250 3.27 19.74 -22.37
CA VAL A 250 3.31 19.32 -23.78
C VAL A 250 2.12 19.88 -24.57
N GLU A 251 0.91 19.81 -24.03
CA GLU A 251 -0.30 20.36 -24.65
C GLU A 251 -0.20 21.88 -24.85
N LEU A 252 0.43 22.60 -23.91
CA LEU A 252 0.67 24.03 -24.06
C LEU A 252 1.59 24.34 -25.27
N TYR A 253 2.52 23.45 -25.59
CA TYR A 253 3.40 23.56 -26.75
C TYR A 253 2.74 23.17 -28.08
N ARG A 254 1.65 22.40 -28.06
CA ARG A 254 0.88 22.02 -29.27
C ARG A 254 0.02 23.15 -29.84
N VAL A 255 -0.26 24.22 -29.08
CA VAL A 255 -1.11 25.33 -29.54
C VAL A 255 -0.42 26.17 -30.62
N PRO A 256 -0.93 26.20 -31.87
CA PRO A 256 -0.33 26.98 -32.95
C PRO A 256 -0.65 28.48 -32.86
N GLY A 257 0.13 29.30 -33.57
CA GLY A 257 -0.13 30.73 -33.79
C GLY A 257 0.43 31.68 -32.71
N ALA A 258 0.20 32.98 -32.91
CA ALA A 258 0.77 34.07 -32.09
C ALA A 258 0.26 34.08 -30.64
N LYS A 259 -1.01 33.69 -30.40
CA LYS A 259 -1.53 33.50 -29.04
C LYS A 259 -0.82 32.35 -28.31
N GLY A 260 -0.52 31.25 -29.02
CA GLY A 260 0.27 30.14 -28.49
C GLY A 260 1.71 30.55 -28.16
N PHE A 261 2.33 31.38 -29.01
CA PHE A 261 3.68 31.90 -28.77
C PHE A 261 3.76 32.76 -27.48
N LEU A 262 2.83 33.70 -27.29
CA LEU A 262 2.78 34.52 -26.07
C LEU A 262 2.52 33.67 -24.82
N LYS A 263 1.62 32.68 -24.93
CA LYS A 263 1.29 31.75 -23.86
C LYS A 263 2.51 30.91 -23.45
N ARG A 264 3.26 30.38 -24.42
CA ARG A 264 4.54 29.68 -24.20
C ARG A 264 5.53 30.59 -23.49
N LEU A 265 5.80 31.78 -24.03
CA LEU A 265 6.83 32.67 -23.50
C LEU A 265 6.60 33.06 -22.02
N TRP A 266 5.34 33.27 -21.62
CA TRP A 266 5.00 33.73 -20.26
C TRP A 266 4.72 32.60 -19.26
N TRP A 267 4.05 31.51 -19.67
CA TRP A 267 3.66 30.44 -18.74
C TRP A 267 4.56 29.20 -18.78
N SER A 268 5.25 28.91 -19.88
CA SER A 268 6.07 27.69 -19.96
C SER A 268 7.23 27.70 -18.99
N ARG A 269 7.81 28.88 -18.69
CA ARG A 269 8.96 28.95 -17.77
C ARG A 269 8.59 28.65 -16.33
N SER A 270 7.45 29.15 -15.84
CA SER A 270 7.03 28.86 -14.46
C SER A 270 6.61 27.41 -14.33
N GLN A 271 5.84 26.89 -15.29
CA GLN A 271 5.35 25.51 -15.28
C GLN A 271 6.47 24.47 -15.52
N ALA A 272 7.43 24.75 -16.40
CA ALA A 272 8.60 23.87 -16.57
C ALA A 272 9.49 23.85 -15.33
N ARG A 273 9.66 25.00 -14.66
CA ARG A 273 10.40 25.06 -13.39
C ARG A 273 9.67 24.32 -12.28
N GLU A 274 8.36 24.47 -12.20
CA GLU A 274 7.49 23.75 -11.27
C GLU A 274 7.55 22.23 -11.50
N LEU A 275 7.45 21.80 -12.76
CA LEU A 275 7.64 20.40 -13.16
C LEU A 275 9.03 19.89 -12.75
N LEU A 276 10.11 20.64 -13.01
CA LEU A 276 11.46 20.24 -12.59
C LEU A 276 11.57 20.10 -11.07
N ILE A 277 10.99 21.03 -10.31
CA ILE A 277 10.96 20.96 -8.84
C ILE A 277 10.18 19.72 -8.40
N GLY A 278 9.02 19.46 -9.01
CA GLY A 278 8.20 18.27 -8.76
C GLY A 278 8.95 16.97 -9.04
N VAL A 279 9.65 16.87 -10.18
CA VAL A 279 10.52 15.72 -10.52
C VAL A 279 11.62 15.54 -9.47
N ILE A 280 12.31 16.61 -9.08
CA ILE A 280 13.39 16.56 -8.08
C ILE A 280 12.83 16.11 -6.72
N GLN A 281 11.69 16.65 -6.31
CA GLN A 281 11.02 16.28 -5.06
C GLN A 281 10.58 14.81 -5.06
N ALA A 282 9.99 14.33 -6.17
CA ALA A 282 9.59 12.93 -6.33
C ALA A 282 10.81 12.00 -6.23
N LYS A 283 11.88 12.27 -6.98
CA LYS A 283 13.13 11.48 -6.94
C LYS A 283 13.80 11.48 -5.57
N LEU A 284 13.84 12.63 -4.91
CA LEU A 284 14.41 12.74 -3.57
C LEU A 284 13.55 12.01 -2.53
N GLY A 285 12.22 12.08 -2.67
CA GLY A 285 11.27 11.35 -1.84
C GLY A 285 11.43 9.84 -1.99
N GLU A 286 11.46 9.34 -3.22
CA GLU A 286 11.69 7.93 -3.55
C GLU A 286 13.02 7.45 -2.97
N ALA A 287 14.14 8.12 -3.27
CA ALA A 287 15.46 7.73 -2.77
C ALA A 287 15.55 7.71 -1.23
N ARG A 288 14.90 8.67 -0.55
CA ARG A 288 14.83 8.69 0.92
C ARG A 288 13.97 7.54 1.45
N SER A 289 12.82 7.29 0.82
CA SER A 289 11.91 6.22 1.22
C SER A 289 12.57 4.85 1.05
N THR A 290 13.19 4.57 -0.10
CA THR A 290 13.96 3.34 -0.35
C THR A 290 15.10 3.17 0.65
N ALA A 291 15.90 4.20 0.91
CA ALA A 291 16.99 4.11 1.89
C ALA A 291 16.47 3.85 3.32
N SER A 292 15.37 4.49 3.69
CA SER A 292 14.71 4.28 4.99
C SER A 292 14.16 2.85 5.11
N MET A 293 13.48 2.35 4.08
CA MET A 293 12.95 0.99 4.02
C MET A 293 14.07 -0.06 4.07
N GLN A 294 15.17 0.13 3.34
CA GLN A 294 16.32 -0.77 3.41
C GLN A 294 16.93 -0.82 4.81
N GLN A 295 17.08 0.34 5.47
CA GLN A 295 17.60 0.40 6.84
C GLN A 295 16.66 -0.29 7.82
N GLU A 296 15.36 -0.06 7.72
CA GLU A 296 14.37 -0.63 8.62
C GLU A 296 14.22 -2.14 8.40
N PHE A 297 14.24 -2.61 7.16
CA PHE A 297 14.24 -4.03 6.83
C PHE A 297 15.44 -4.76 7.44
N GLN A 298 16.64 -4.16 7.35
CA GLN A 298 17.84 -4.74 7.95
C GLN A 298 17.72 -4.84 9.47
N ARG A 299 17.19 -3.81 10.14
CA ARG A 299 16.92 -3.85 11.59
C ARG A 299 15.90 -4.93 11.95
N LEU A 300 14.84 -5.04 11.15
CA LEU A 300 13.81 -6.04 11.33
C LEU A 300 14.42 -7.45 11.27
N LYS A 301 15.20 -7.75 10.23
CA LYS A 301 15.91 -9.03 10.07
C LYS A 301 16.84 -9.35 11.23
N GLU A 302 17.53 -8.36 11.78
CA GLU A 302 18.42 -8.52 12.93
C GLU A 302 17.65 -8.79 14.24
N SER A 303 16.39 -8.34 14.33
CA SER A 303 15.54 -8.49 15.51
C SER A 303 14.70 -9.77 15.53
N MET A 304 14.43 -10.34 14.35
CA MET A 304 13.58 -11.52 14.21
C MET A 304 14.37 -12.82 14.43
N SER A 305 13.70 -13.79 15.03
CA SER A 305 14.18 -15.16 15.18
C SER A 305 13.87 -16.04 13.96
N VAL A 306 12.88 -15.66 13.16
CA VAL A 306 12.53 -16.30 11.89
C VAL A 306 12.04 -15.29 10.86
N THR A 307 12.36 -15.52 9.59
CA THR A 307 11.86 -14.76 8.44
C THR A 307 11.23 -15.72 7.45
N ILE A 308 9.96 -15.53 7.13
CA ILE A 308 9.19 -16.45 6.27
C ILE A 308 9.06 -15.87 4.85
N PHE A 309 8.88 -14.55 4.77
CA PHE A 309 8.63 -13.79 3.55
C PHE A 309 9.78 -12.84 3.18
N ASP A 310 11.01 -13.17 3.61
CA ASP A 310 12.21 -12.37 3.38
C ASP A 310 12.39 -12.00 1.90
N HIS A 311 12.07 -12.94 1.01
CA HIS A 311 12.17 -12.75 -0.43
C HIS A 311 11.17 -11.70 -0.93
N GLU A 312 9.89 -11.85 -0.57
CA GLU A 312 8.82 -10.94 -0.97
C GLU A 312 9.05 -9.52 -0.44
N VAL A 313 9.48 -9.41 0.82
CA VAL A 313 9.84 -8.12 1.40
C VAL A 313 11.05 -7.52 0.68
N SER A 314 12.08 -8.32 0.40
CA SER A 314 13.26 -7.86 -0.33
C SER A 314 12.93 -7.36 -1.73
N GLU A 315 12.07 -8.08 -2.46
CA GLU A 315 11.62 -7.68 -3.80
C GLU A 315 10.83 -6.36 -3.75
N GLU A 316 9.95 -6.19 -2.78
CA GLU A 316 9.18 -4.95 -2.64
C GLU A 316 10.07 -3.77 -2.25
N VAL A 317 11.03 -3.95 -1.33
CA VAL A 317 12.03 -2.93 -0.95
C VAL A 317 12.93 -2.55 -2.14
N ALA A 318 13.21 -3.50 -3.03
CA ALA A 318 14.03 -3.28 -4.22
C ALA A 318 13.25 -2.72 -5.41
N SER A 319 11.93 -2.59 -5.31
CA SER A 319 11.11 -2.02 -6.40
C SER A 319 11.52 -0.56 -6.68
N ASP A 320 11.77 -0.25 -7.95
CA ASP A 320 12.25 1.04 -8.43
C ASP A 320 11.24 1.61 -9.44
N GLU A 321 10.74 2.82 -9.20
CA GLU A 321 9.85 3.54 -10.11
C GLU A 321 10.61 4.60 -10.95
N SER A 322 11.95 4.59 -10.90
CA SER A 322 12.79 5.61 -11.53
C SER A 322 12.56 5.78 -13.03
N GLU A 323 12.04 4.78 -13.75
CA GLU A 323 11.75 4.87 -15.19
C GLU A 323 10.69 5.94 -15.52
N GLN A 324 9.62 6.03 -14.74
CA GLN A 324 8.55 7.00 -14.99
C GLN A 324 9.04 8.45 -14.74
N LEU A 325 9.86 8.63 -13.70
CA LEU A 325 10.44 9.93 -13.37
C LEU A 325 11.53 10.37 -14.35
N LYS A 326 12.25 9.44 -15.00
CA LYS A 326 13.24 9.75 -16.05
C LYS A 326 12.59 10.41 -17.26
N ALA A 327 11.45 9.90 -17.73
CA ALA A 327 10.74 10.48 -18.88
C ALA A 327 10.26 11.92 -18.58
N ALA A 328 9.68 12.16 -17.41
CA ALA A 328 9.25 13.50 -17.02
C ALA A 328 10.44 14.48 -16.87
N GLU A 329 11.58 14.00 -16.34
CA GLU A 329 12.82 14.78 -16.26
C GLU A 329 13.33 15.19 -17.65
N GLU A 330 13.34 14.27 -18.61
CA GLU A 330 13.78 14.54 -19.98
C GLU A 330 12.89 15.57 -20.67
N VAL A 331 11.57 15.45 -20.52
CA VAL A 331 10.60 16.42 -21.03
C VAL A 331 10.86 17.80 -20.42
N ALA A 332 11.03 17.86 -19.09
CA ALA A 332 11.27 19.11 -18.38
C ALA A 332 12.58 19.79 -18.83
N LYS A 333 13.67 19.02 -18.99
CA LYS A 333 14.97 19.50 -19.50
C LYS A 333 14.87 19.99 -20.95
N LEU A 334 14.20 19.24 -21.82
CA LEU A 334 14.01 19.61 -23.23
C LEU A 334 13.26 20.93 -23.36
N LEU A 335 12.21 21.11 -22.55
CA LEU A 335 11.38 22.31 -22.57
C LEU A 335 12.07 23.52 -21.93
N GLU A 336 12.87 23.34 -20.88
CA GLU A 336 13.72 24.43 -20.36
C GLU A 336 14.76 24.87 -21.40
N GLY A 337 15.38 23.92 -22.11
CA GLY A 337 16.32 24.19 -23.20
C GLY A 337 15.68 24.92 -24.39
N GLY A 338 14.44 24.54 -24.75
CA GLY A 338 13.64 25.21 -25.78
C GLY A 338 13.24 26.63 -25.39
N ALA A 339 12.73 26.81 -24.16
CA ALA A 339 12.29 28.11 -23.65
C ALA A 339 13.44 29.14 -23.57
N LYS A 340 14.66 28.71 -23.22
CA LYS A 340 15.86 29.59 -23.26
C LYS A 340 16.12 30.11 -24.68
N LYS A 341 16.07 29.24 -25.68
CA LYS A 341 16.27 29.62 -27.09
C LYS A 341 15.16 30.55 -27.60
N GLU A 342 13.90 30.26 -27.30
CA GLU A 342 12.77 31.12 -27.70
C GLU A 342 12.85 32.51 -27.06
N PHE A 343 13.26 32.59 -25.80
CA PHE A 343 13.47 33.87 -25.09
C PHE A 343 14.63 34.67 -25.68
N GLU A 344 15.77 34.03 -25.98
CA GLU A 344 16.90 34.69 -26.66
C GLU A 344 16.47 35.30 -28.00
N ILE A 345 15.73 34.55 -28.82
CA ILE A 345 15.20 35.03 -30.11
C ILE A 345 14.24 36.22 -29.90
N PHE A 346 13.37 36.16 -28.89
CA PHE A 346 12.48 37.26 -28.57
C PHE A 346 13.25 38.52 -28.15
N VAL A 347 14.24 38.40 -27.27
CA VAL A 347 15.08 39.53 -26.83
C VAL A 347 15.85 40.12 -28.01
N LEU A 348 16.45 39.30 -28.87
CA LEU A 348 17.11 39.74 -30.11
C LEU A 348 16.15 40.48 -31.03
N SER A 349 14.95 39.94 -31.26
CA SER A 349 13.93 40.54 -32.13
C SER A 349 13.44 41.88 -31.57
N THR A 350 13.18 41.93 -30.27
CA THR A 350 12.73 43.16 -29.58
C THR A 350 13.83 44.21 -29.56
N SER A 351 15.09 43.81 -29.34
CA SER A 351 16.25 44.70 -29.40
C SER A 351 16.47 45.24 -30.81
N THR A 352 16.25 44.42 -31.84
CA THR A 352 16.32 44.84 -33.25
C THR A 352 15.21 45.82 -33.60
N LEU A 353 13.97 45.55 -33.15
CA LEU A 353 12.83 46.45 -33.34
C LEU A 353 13.00 47.78 -32.60
N LEU A 354 13.46 47.75 -31.36
CA LEU A 354 13.74 48.95 -30.56
C LEU A 354 14.91 49.75 -31.15
N GLY A 355 15.97 49.08 -31.61
CA GLY A 355 17.08 49.73 -32.31
C GLY A 355 16.66 50.38 -33.62
N ALA A 356 15.81 49.72 -34.41
CA ALA A 356 15.24 50.27 -35.64
C ALA A 356 14.33 51.47 -35.36
N ALA A 357 13.49 51.40 -34.32
CA ALA A 357 12.63 52.50 -33.89
C ALA A 357 13.45 53.71 -33.40
N ALA A 358 14.46 53.49 -32.56
CA ALA A 358 15.36 54.54 -32.09
C ALA A 358 16.16 55.18 -33.23
N GLY A 359 16.66 54.38 -34.17
CA GLY A 359 17.33 54.86 -35.38
C GLY A 359 16.42 55.68 -36.28
N ALA A 360 15.15 55.27 -36.45
CA ALA A 360 14.16 56.02 -37.20
C ALA A 360 13.82 57.37 -36.53
N VAL A 361 13.65 57.39 -35.21
CA VAL A 361 13.42 58.62 -34.44
C VAL A 361 14.62 59.56 -34.52
N ALA A 362 15.84 59.03 -34.38
CA ALA A 362 17.07 59.82 -34.52
C ALA A 362 17.21 60.39 -35.94
N ALA A 363 16.88 59.62 -36.98
CA ALA A 363 16.91 60.08 -38.36
C ALA A 363 15.85 61.17 -38.66
N VAL A 364 14.70 61.13 -37.99
CA VAL A 364 13.66 62.16 -38.08
C VAL A 364 14.07 63.43 -37.33
N LEU A 365 14.74 63.31 -36.17
CA LEU A 365 15.23 64.45 -35.38
C LEU A 365 16.51 65.10 -35.97
N ALA A 366 17.25 64.38 -36.81
CA ALA A 366 18.45 64.88 -37.49
C ALA A 366 18.15 65.62 -38.82
N LYS A 367 16.87 65.69 -39.22
CA LYS A 367 16.36 66.58 -40.27
C LYS A 367 15.80 67.84 -39.63
#